data_AF-A0A2A4NV49-F1
#
_entry.id   AF-A0A2A4NV49-F1
#
_cell.length_a   1.000
_cell.length_b   1.000
_cell.length_c   1.000
_cell.angle_alpha   90.00
_cell.angle_beta   90.00
_cell.angle_gamma   90.00
#
_symmetry.space_group_name_H-M   'P 1'
#
loop_
_entity.id
_entity.type
_entity.pdbx_description
1 polymer ?
#
loop_
_entity_poly.entity_id
_entity_poly.type
_entity_poly.pdbx_seq_one_letter_code
_entity_poly.pdbx_strand_id
1 'polypeptide(L)'
;MKAVEEEVVFFENSFNKQLLQKISQVIAKNNTDKATQLIQAYETYKNMDLSDVWADEVELLHYLKAKTFFKEQQYQQAISEINKAITINKKFDNELAAINATDHYNLKGKIQLIMGNYKDAINSFEFVQESPACYTELKTEMERLICELEGLIKG
;
A
#
# COMPACT_ATOMS: atom_id res chain seq x y z
N MET A 1 -5.11 -22.10 33.08
CA MET A 1 -5.68 -21.17 32.08
C MET A 1 -5.49 -19.76 32.59
N LYS A 2 -4.38 -19.11 32.24
CA LYS A 2 -4.10 -17.69 32.54
C LYS A 2 -2.96 -17.14 31.65
N ALA A 3 -2.08 -18.01 31.16
CA ALA A 3 -0.98 -17.64 30.28
C ALA A 3 -1.40 -17.27 28.84
N VAL A 4 -2.53 -17.76 28.34
CA VAL A 4 -2.96 -17.53 26.94
C VAL A 4 -3.52 -16.11 26.73
N GLU A 5 -4.02 -15.46 27.79
CA GLU A 5 -4.59 -14.10 27.68
C GLU A 5 -3.52 -13.00 27.74
N GLU A 6 -2.42 -13.19 28.48
CA GLU A 6 -1.33 -12.20 28.57
C GLU A 6 -0.51 -12.10 27.27
N GLU A 7 -0.32 -13.22 26.56
CA GLU A 7 0.42 -13.25 25.29
C GLU A 7 -0.37 -12.57 24.16
N VAL A 8 -1.70 -12.71 24.14
CA VAL A 8 -2.58 -12.05 23.16
C VAL A 8 -2.71 -10.53 23.44
N VAL A 9 -2.70 -10.12 24.71
CA VAL A 9 -2.74 -8.69 25.09
C VAL A 9 -1.43 -7.97 24.77
N PHE A 10 -0.30 -8.67 24.72
CA PHE A 10 0.99 -8.11 24.31
C PHE A 10 1.04 -7.76 22.81
N PHE A 11 0.35 -8.54 21.97
CA PHE A 11 0.32 -8.40 20.51
C PHE A 11 -0.47 -7.17 20.04
N GLU A 12 -1.55 -6.79 20.72
CA GLU A 12 -2.38 -5.65 20.30
C GLU A 12 -1.88 -4.29 20.78
N ASN A 13 -0.95 -4.25 21.74
CA ASN A 13 -0.48 -3.03 22.40
C ASN A 13 1.00 -2.69 22.17
N SER A 14 1.65 -3.31 21.17
CA SER A 14 3.04 -2.99 20.85
C SER A 14 3.20 -1.50 20.49
N PHE A 15 4.30 -0.90 20.95
CA PHE A 15 4.65 0.49 20.61
C PHE A 15 4.68 0.70 19.09
N ASN A 16 5.15 -0.30 18.35
CA ASN A 16 5.20 -0.30 16.88
C ASN A 16 3.82 -0.18 16.25
N LYS A 17 2.84 -0.96 16.71
CA LYS A 17 1.46 -0.92 16.18
C LYS A 17 0.82 0.44 16.46
N GLN A 18 1.01 1.01 17.65
CA GLN A 18 0.50 2.35 17.98
C GLN A 18 1.16 3.43 17.10
N LEU A 19 2.46 3.31 16.84
CA LEU A 19 3.18 4.25 15.97
C LEU A 19 2.71 4.15 14.51
N LEU A 20 2.53 2.94 13.96
CA LEU A 20 2.00 2.73 12.62
C LEU A 20 0.56 3.25 12.48
N GLN A 21 -0.29 3.03 13.49
CA GLN A 21 -1.63 3.62 13.55
C GLN A 21 -1.57 5.15 13.55
N LYS A 22 -0.64 5.74 14.32
CA LYS A 22 -0.45 7.19 14.35
C LYS A 22 -0.03 7.74 12.99
N ILE A 23 0.88 7.05 12.30
CA ILE A 23 1.30 7.39 10.93
C ILE A 23 0.10 7.38 10.00
N SER A 24 -0.72 6.32 10.02
CA SER A 24 -1.93 6.23 9.20
C SER A 24 -2.91 7.40 9.46
N GLN A 25 -3.13 7.76 10.73
CA GLN A 25 -4.00 8.87 11.10
C GLN A 25 -3.49 10.23 10.59
N VAL A 26 -2.17 10.48 10.63
CA VAL A 26 -1.62 11.75 10.13
C VAL A 26 -1.67 11.83 8.61
N ILE A 27 -1.47 10.70 7.91
CA ILE A 27 -1.66 10.60 6.45
C ILE A 27 -3.12 10.89 6.09
N ALA A 28 -4.09 10.33 6.83
CA ALA A 28 -5.52 10.60 6.61
C ALA A 28 -5.88 12.08 6.78
N LYS A 29 -5.16 12.80 7.65
CA LYS A 29 -5.27 14.26 7.84
C LYS A 29 -4.44 15.08 6.84
N ASN A 30 -3.86 14.43 5.83
CA ASN A 30 -3.02 15.03 4.79
C ASN A 30 -1.79 15.77 5.35
N ASN A 31 -1.31 15.38 6.52
CA ASN A 31 -0.10 15.93 7.14
C ASN A 31 1.10 15.02 6.80
N THR A 32 1.59 15.17 5.57
CA THR A 32 2.66 14.33 5.02
C THR A 32 4.00 14.60 5.69
N ASP A 33 4.32 15.85 6.03
CA ASP A 33 5.56 16.19 6.76
C ASP A 33 5.68 15.42 8.08
N LYS A 34 4.59 15.40 8.86
CA LYS A 34 4.55 14.64 10.12
C LYS A 34 4.57 13.14 9.89
N ALA A 35 3.93 12.66 8.81
CA ALA A 35 4.00 11.24 8.44
C ALA A 35 5.45 10.83 8.14
N THR A 36 6.16 11.61 7.33
CA THR A 36 7.56 11.37 6.96
C THR A 36 8.47 11.40 8.19
N GLN A 37 8.28 12.35 9.11
CA GLN A 37 9.03 12.38 10.37
C GLN A 37 8.79 11.12 11.23
N LEU A 38 7.54 10.68 11.37
CA LEU A 38 7.20 9.49 12.16
C LEU A 38 7.70 8.20 11.50
N ILE A 39 7.66 8.11 10.17
CA ILE A 39 8.22 7.00 9.40
C ILE A 39 9.74 6.93 9.61
N GLN A 40 10.44 8.05 9.49
CA GLN A 40 11.90 8.11 9.72
C GLN A 40 12.26 7.72 11.14
N ALA A 41 11.46 8.14 12.13
CA ALA A 41 11.63 7.74 13.52
C ALA A 41 11.42 6.23 13.70
N TYR A 42 10.38 5.65 13.07
CA TYR A 42 10.13 4.20 13.09
C TYR A 42 11.31 3.42 12.48
N GLU A 43 11.80 3.83 11.31
CA GLU A 43 12.94 3.17 10.65
C GLU A 43 14.22 3.27 11.49
N THR A 44 14.44 4.41 12.16
CA THR A 44 15.58 4.60 13.06
C THR A 44 15.48 3.69 14.29
N TYR A 45 14.30 3.64 14.91
CA TYR A 45 14.03 2.76 16.05
C TYR A 45 14.18 1.28 15.69
N LYS A 46 13.61 0.84 14.56
CA LYS A 46 13.75 -0.52 14.04
C LYS A 46 15.21 -0.95 13.84
N ASN A 47 16.08 -0.03 13.41
CA ASN A 47 17.50 -0.35 13.21
C ASN A 47 18.29 -0.45 14.53
N MET A 48 17.70 -0.04 15.66
CA MET A 48 18.31 -0.10 16.99
C MET A 48 17.88 -1.35 17.78
N ASP A 49 16.74 -1.95 17.46
CA ASP A 49 16.18 -3.12 18.14
C ASP A 49 16.22 -4.35 17.22
N LEU A 50 17.14 -5.28 17.51
CA LEU A 50 17.45 -6.47 16.70
C LEU A 50 16.46 -7.63 16.89
N SER A 51 15.40 -7.45 17.68
CA SER A 51 14.43 -8.52 17.97
C SER A 51 13.03 -8.20 17.45
N ASP A 52 12.62 -8.97 16.43
CA ASP A 52 11.22 -9.22 16.04
C ASP A 52 10.39 -8.04 15.52
N VAL A 53 10.83 -7.41 14.42
CA VAL A 53 9.86 -6.72 13.54
C VAL A 53 9.13 -7.76 12.71
N TRP A 54 7.84 -7.92 12.98
CA TRP A 54 7.02 -8.91 12.30
C TRP A 54 6.76 -8.49 10.86
N ALA A 55 6.63 -9.49 9.99
CA ALA A 55 6.52 -9.26 8.56
C ALA A 55 5.28 -8.42 8.19
N ASP A 56 4.21 -8.47 9.00
CA ASP A 56 2.99 -7.66 8.84
C ASP A 56 3.22 -6.18 9.17
N GLU A 57 4.03 -5.87 10.19
CA GLU A 57 4.43 -4.49 10.48
C GLU A 57 5.30 -3.90 9.35
N VAL A 58 6.21 -4.71 8.78
CA VAL A 58 7.05 -4.28 7.65
C VAL A 58 6.22 -4.04 6.40
N GLU A 59 5.26 -4.94 6.12
CA GLU A 59 4.29 -4.81 5.05
C GLU A 59 3.51 -3.49 5.19
N LEU A 60 2.90 -3.25 6.35
CA LEU A 60 2.13 -2.05 6.64
C LEU A 60 2.98 -0.78 6.53
N LEU A 61 4.23 -0.79 7.02
CA LEU A 61 5.13 0.36 6.87
C LEU A 61 5.34 0.72 5.41
N HIS A 62 5.62 -0.27 4.54
CA HIS A 62 5.79 -0.03 3.11
C HIS A 62 4.52 0.51 2.46
N TYR A 63 3.34 0.02 2.86
CA TYR A 63 2.07 0.57 2.40
C TYR A 63 1.89 2.03 2.84
N LEU A 64 2.17 2.36 4.10
CA LEU A 64 2.08 3.73 4.62
C LEU A 64 3.08 4.68 3.93
N LYS A 65 4.31 4.24 3.67
CA LYS A 65 5.29 4.99 2.86
C LYS A 65 4.76 5.25 1.45
N ALA A 66 4.21 4.24 0.79
CA ALA A 66 3.62 4.40 -0.52
C ALA A 66 2.48 5.44 -0.52
N LYS A 67 1.63 5.44 0.50
CA LYS A 67 0.57 6.45 0.65
C LYS A 67 1.13 7.85 0.87
N THR A 68 2.14 8.00 1.72
CA THR A 68 2.80 9.30 1.96
C THR A 68 3.40 9.83 0.66
N PHE A 69 4.19 9.02 -0.05
CA PHE A 69 4.78 9.40 -1.33
C PHE A 69 3.73 9.70 -2.41
N PHE A 70 2.64 8.93 -2.47
CA PHE A 70 1.53 9.22 -3.37
C PHE A 70 0.90 10.59 -3.11
N LYS A 71 0.71 10.95 -1.82
CA LYS A 71 0.19 12.26 -1.43
C LYS A 71 1.17 13.40 -1.73
N GLU A 72 2.46 13.14 -1.63
CA GLU A 72 3.54 14.06 -2.03
C GLU A 72 3.81 14.07 -3.54
N GLN A 73 3.02 13.34 -4.34
CA GLN A 73 3.17 13.20 -5.80
C GLN A 73 4.51 12.58 -6.24
N GLN A 74 5.19 11.89 -5.33
CA GLN A 74 6.43 11.15 -5.57
C GLN A 74 6.12 9.75 -6.10
N TYR A 75 5.55 9.66 -7.30
CA TYR A 75 4.95 8.42 -7.81
C TYR A 75 5.95 7.27 -8.01
N GLN A 76 7.22 7.57 -8.34
CA GLN A 76 8.28 6.56 -8.48
C GLN A 76 8.65 5.91 -7.13
N GLN A 77 8.75 6.72 -6.07
CA GLN A 77 8.96 6.20 -4.72
C GLN A 77 7.72 5.43 -4.25
N ALA A 78 6.52 5.95 -4.52
CA ALA A 78 5.27 5.30 -4.15
C ALA A 78 5.13 3.91 -4.79
N ILE A 79 5.44 3.76 -6.09
CA ILE A 79 5.35 2.47 -6.79
C ILE A 79 6.40 1.47 -6.29
N SER A 80 7.59 1.95 -5.91
CA SER A 80 8.63 1.10 -5.32
C SER A 80 8.18 0.53 -3.98
N GLU A 81 7.66 1.38 -3.09
CA GLU A 81 7.22 0.95 -1.75
C GLU A 81 5.97 0.06 -1.80
N ILE A 82 4.98 0.35 -2.67
CA ILE A 82 3.78 -0.49 -2.76
C ILE A 82 4.11 -1.90 -3.28
N ASN A 83 5.08 -2.03 -4.18
CA ASN A 83 5.53 -3.35 -4.65
C ASN A 83 6.22 -4.16 -3.54
N LYS A 84 6.91 -3.49 -2.60
CA LYS A 84 7.48 -4.16 -1.41
C LYS A 84 6.36 -4.67 -0.50
N ALA A 85 5.35 -3.84 -0.20
CA ALA A 85 4.19 -4.25 0.58
C ALA A 85 3.48 -5.47 -0.03
N ILE A 86 3.19 -5.44 -1.34
CA ILE A 86 2.59 -6.59 -2.07
C ILE A 86 3.44 -7.85 -1.97
N THR A 87 4.77 -7.72 -2.12
CA THR A 87 5.70 -8.86 -2.08
C THR A 87 5.70 -9.53 -0.71
N ILE A 88 5.61 -8.74 0.37
CA ILE A 88 5.55 -9.27 1.73
C ILE A 88 4.16 -9.87 1.99
N ASN A 89 3.08 -9.16 1.61
CA ASN A 89 1.71 -9.59 1.83
C ASN A 89 1.41 -10.97 1.22
N LYS A 90 1.99 -11.27 0.04
CA LYS A 90 1.87 -12.57 -0.64
C LYS A 90 2.44 -13.76 0.15
N LYS A 91 3.20 -13.52 1.22
CA LYS A 91 3.73 -14.57 2.09
C LYS A 91 2.72 -15.02 3.15
N PHE A 92 1.65 -14.26 3.35
CA PHE A 92 0.57 -14.59 4.27
C PHE A 92 -0.57 -15.26 3.50
N ASP A 93 -1.14 -16.31 4.11
CA ASP A 93 -2.30 -17.01 3.59
C ASP A 93 -3.41 -16.95 4.64
N ASN A 94 -3.96 -15.75 4.82
CA ASN A 94 -5.05 -15.48 5.76
C ASN A 94 -5.98 -14.38 5.22
N GLU A 95 -7.14 -14.23 5.85
CA GLU A 95 -8.18 -13.29 5.42
C GLU A 95 -7.71 -11.82 5.45
N LEU A 96 -6.91 -11.45 6.46
CA LEU A 96 -6.35 -10.09 6.56
C LEU A 96 -5.43 -9.78 5.37
N ALA A 97 -4.64 -10.74 4.91
CA ALA A 97 -3.77 -10.58 3.75
C ALA A 97 -4.57 -10.37 2.46
N ALA A 98 -5.77 -10.97 2.33
CA ALA A 98 -6.65 -10.74 1.19
C ALA A 98 -7.19 -9.30 1.20
N ILE A 99 -7.61 -8.79 2.36
CA ILE A 99 -8.05 -7.39 2.54
C ILE A 99 -6.91 -6.42 2.23
N ASN A 100 -5.72 -6.66 2.78
CA ASN A 100 -4.55 -5.82 2.52
C ASN A 100 -4.15 -5.83 1.04
N ALA A 101 -4.24 -6.99 0.36
CA ALA A 101 -3.98 -7.09 -1.07
C ALA A 101 -4.91 -6.17 -1.87
N THR A 102 -6.20 -6.16 -1.56
CA THR A 102 -7.18 -5.25 -2.19
C THR A 102 -6.75 -3.80 -2.08
N ASP A 103 -6.39 -3.34 -0.89
CA ASP A 103 -5.91 -1.99 -0.64
C ASP A 103 -4.62 -1.67 -1.41
N HIS A 104 -3.67 -2.61 -1.42
CA HIS A 104 -2.39 -2.44 -2.11
C HIS A 104 -2.54 -2.31 -3.62
N TYR A 105 -3.31 -3.20 -4.22
CA TYR A 105 -3.52 -3.23 -5.65
C TYR A 105 -4.37 -2.04 -6.12
N ASN A 106 -5.32 -1.57 -5.31
CA ASN A 106 -6.02 -0.31 -5.54
C ASN A 106 -5.08 0.90 -5.53
N LEU A 107 -4.19 1.01 -4.55
CA LEU A 107 -3.22 2.10 -4.51
C LEU A 107 -2.23 2.02 -5.69
N LYS A 108 -1.75 0.81 -6.01
CA LYS A 108 -0.86 0.56 -7.15
C LYS A 108 -1.51 0.97 -8.48
N GLY A 109 -2.76 0.58 -8.71
CA GLY A 109 -3.51 0.96 -9.90
C GLY A 109 -3.69 2.48 -10.02
N LYS A 110 -4.00 3.17 -8.90
CA LYS A 110 -4.07 4.64 -8.87
C LYS A 110 -2.73 5.31 -9.21
N ILE A 111 -1.63 4.83 -8.65
CA ILE A 111 -0.28 5.33 -8.95
C ILE A 111 0.02 5.16 -10.44
N GLN A 112 -0.21 3.95 -10.99
CA GLN A 112 0.05 3.64 -12.39
C GLN A 112 -0.81 4.45 -13.36
N LEU A 113 -2.08 4.66 -13.00
CA LEU A 113 -3.00 5.51 -13.76
C LEU A 113 -2.46 6.94 -13.89
N ILE A 114 -2.03 7.55 -12.78
CA ILE A 114 -1.46 8.91 -12.78
C ILE A 114 -0.14 8.96 -13.56
N MET A 115 0.66 7.90 -13.51
CA MET A 115 1.90 7.78 -14.28
C MET A 115 1.67 7.53 -15.78
N GLY A 116 0.43 7.35 -16.23
CA GLY A 116 0.10 7.04 -17.64
C GLY A 116 0.34 5.58 -18.03
N ASN A 117 0.62 4.70 -17.07
CA ASN A 117 0.85 3.28 -17.28
C ASN A 117 -0.47 2.51 -17.30
N TYR A 118 -1.32 2.80 -18.29
CA TYR A 118 -2.71 2.35 -18.33
C TYR A 118 -2.86 0.82 -18.33
N LYS A 119 -2.02 0.09 -19.08
CA LYS A 119 -2.03 -1.39 -19.09
C LYS A 119 -1.76 -1.97 -17.71
N ASP A 120 -0.77 -1.42 -17.00
CA ASP A 120 -0.45 -1.88 -15.66
C ASP A 120 -1.52 -1.48 -14.64
N ALA A 121 -2.12 -0.29 -14.79
CA ALA A 121 -3.21 0.18 -13.94
C ALA A 121 -4.43 -0.74 -14.04
N ILE A 122 -4.83 -1.11 -15.27
CA ILE A 122 -5.89 -2.11 -15.54
C ILE A 122 -5.56 -3.41 -14.78
N ASN A 123 -4.37 -3.99 -15.01
CA ASN A 123 -3.96 -5.23 -14.37
C ASN A 123 -4.02 -5.15 -12.84
N SER A 124 -3.62 -4.02 -12.26
CA SER A 124 -3.66 -3.83 -10.81
C SER A 124 -5.09 -3.78 -10.28
N PHE A 125 -6.01 -3.13 -10.98
CA PHE A 125 -7.42 -3.07 -10.57
C PHE A 125 -8.15 -4.41 -10.78
N GLU A 126 -7.80 -5.18 -11.83
CA GLU A 126 -8.38 -6.52 -12.05
C GLU A 126 -8.04 -7.49 -10.93
N PHE A 127 -6.91 -7.32 -10.26
CA PHE A 127 -6.52 -8.18 -9.15
C PHE A 127 -7.55 -8.20 -8.01
N VAL A 128 -8.34 -7.14 -7.86
CA VAL A 128 -9.23 -6.92 -6.72
C VAL A 128 -10.62 -7.55 -6.89
N GLN A 129 -10.99 -7.98 -8.10
CA GLN A 129 -12.26 -8.66 -8.49
C GLN A 129 -13.48 -8.53 -7.55
N GLU A 130 -13.88 -7.33 -7.10
CA GLU A 130 -15.23 -7.01 -6.60
C GLU A 130 -15.56 -5.51 -6.76
N SER A 131 -15.64 -4.99 -8.00
CA SER A 131 -16.36 -3.72 -8.22
C SER A 131 -16.94 -3.62 -9.64
N PRO A 132 -18.11 -4.23 -9.91
CA PRO A 132 -18.56 -4.48 -11.28
C PRO A 132 -19.04 -3.25 -12.08
N ALA A 133 -19.31 -2.10 -11.46
CA ALA A 133 -19.92 -0.96 -12.16
C ALA A 133 -18.91 0.16 -12.50
N CYS A 134 -18.19 0.68 -11.51
CA CYS A 134 -17.28 1.83 -11.71
C CYS A 134 -15.97 1.44 -12.41
N TYR A 135 -15.49 0.21 -12.20
CA TYR A 135 -14.28 -0.30 -12.84
C TYR A 135 -14.46 -0.52 -14.35
N THR A 136 -15.62 -1.00 -14.78
CA THR A 136 -15.90 -1.34 -16.17
C THR A 136 -15.83 -0.12 -17.09
N GLU A 137 -16.39 1.01 -16.66
CA GLU A 137 -16.34 2.28 -17.40
C GLU A 137 -14.91 2.83 -17.47
N LEU A 138 -14.20 2.87 -16.33
CA LEU A 138 -12.81 3.32 -16.26
C LEU A 138 -11.87 2.45 -17.12
N LYS A 139 -12.05 1.13 -17.08
CA LYS A 139 -11.30 0.17 -17.90
C LYS A 139 -11.51 0.43 -19.38
N THR A 140 -12.77 0.55 -19.81
CA THR A 140 -13.12 0.80 -21.21
C THR A 140 -12.46 2.07 -21.73
N GLU A 141 -12.46 3.14 -20.93
CA GLU A 141 -11.81 4.40 -21.30
C GLU A 141 -10.28 4.28 -21.37
N MET A 142 -9.65 3.58 -20.42
CA MET A 142 -8.21 3.30 -20.46
C MET A 142 -7.82 2.49 -21.71
N GLU A 143 -8.60 1.47 -22.07
CA GLU A 143 -8.39 0.66 -23.29
C GLU A 143 -8.55 1.49 -24.57
N ARG A 144 -9.54 2.40 -24.61
CA ARG A 144 -9.72 3.34 -25.72
C ARG A 144 -8.51 4.24 -25.91
N LEU A 145 -8.01 4.86 -24.83
CA LEU A 145 -6.83 5.73 -24.88
C LEU A 145 -5.57 4.98 -25.33
N ILE A 146 -5.40 3.72 -24.90
CA ILE A 146 -4.31 2.87 -25.38
C ILE A 146 -4.39 2.69 -26.90
N CYS A 147 -5.57 2.35 -27.43
CA CYS A 147 -5.78 2.17 -28.88
C CYS A 147 -5.49 3.45 -29.68
N GLU A 148 -5.93 4.62 -29.19
CA GLU A 148 -5.68 5.91 -29.83
C GLU A 148 -4.18 6.22 -29.89
N LEU A 149 -3.45 6.05 -28.78
CA LEU A 149 -2.01 6.27 -28.71
C LEU A 149 -1.24 5.31 -29.62
N GLU A 150 -1.62 4.02 -29.65
CA GLU A 150 -1.00 3.04 -30.54
C GLU A 150 -1.25 3.37 -32.02
N GLY A 151 -2.41 3.94 -32.36
CA GLY A 151 -2.72 4.44 -33.70
C GLY A 151 -1.82 5.60 -34.12
N LEU A 152 -1.60 6.57 -33.24
CA LEU A 152 -0.72 7.72 -33.48
C LEU A 152 0.76 7.32 -33.68
N ILE A 153 1.22 6.24 -33.05
CA ILE A 153 2.59 5.76 -33.20
C ILE A 153 2.79 5.03 -34.55
N LYS A 154 1.73 4.40 -35.07
CA LYS A 154 1.78 3.56 -36.28
C LYS A 154 1.50 4.33 -37.57
N GLY A 155 0.86 5.50 -37.49
CA GLY A 155 0.56 6.39 -38.63
C GLY A 155 1.66 7.41 -38.87
#